data_AF-A0A151IHR0-F1
#
_entry.id   AF-A0A151IHR0-F1
#
_cell.length_a   1.000
_cell.length_b   1.000
_cell.length_c   1.000
_cell.angle_alpha   90.00
_cell.angle_beta   90.00
_cell.angle_gamma   90.00
#
_symmetry.space_group_name_H-M   'P 1'
#
loop_
_entity.id
_entity.type
_entity.pdbx_description
1 polymer ?
#
loop_
_entity_poly.entity_id
_entity_poly.type
_entity_poly.pdbx_seq_one_letter_code
_entity_poly.pdbx_strand_id
1 'polypeptide(L)'
;MKLFQKFLKDCPKTSLSELKNVEFKETKISKRPFQTDANNCGIYVLHYLKCIAEDKDFGTLLEPALLRNEIAETLLRTSLVMKEVCLFCFSNRKKGLVMCNLCRRWAHPQCIGRISEQRSIQEWANPNVTYTCTLCQKSTRYWMIKNV
;
A
#
# COMPACT_ATOMS: atom_id res chain seq x y z
N MET A 1 -0.29 -13.87 -20.70
CA MET A 1 0.11 -15.21 -20.18
C MET A 1 1.58 -15.58 -20.44
N LYS A 2 2.24 -15.07 -21.50
CA LYS A 2 3.65 -15.40 -21.79
C LYS A 2 4.68 -14.85 -20.78
N LEU A 3 4.36 -13.73 -20.10
CA LEU A 3 5.23 -13.12 -19.09
C LEU A 3 5.38 -13.94 -17.79
N PHE A 4 4.31 -14.61 -17.34
CA PHE A 4 4.34 -15.42 -16.12
C PHE A 4 5.10 -16.75 -16.34
N GLN A 5 5.00 -17.33 -17.53
CA GLN A 5 5.79 -18.50 -17.90
C GLN A 5 7.30 -18.19 -17.94
N LYS A 6 7.69 -16.97 -18.30
CA LYS A 6 9.08 -16.53 -18.27
C LYS A 6 9.60 -16.36 -16.83
N PHE A 7 8.78 -15.82 -15.93
CA PHE A 7 9.11 -15.74 -14.49
C PHE A 7 9.37 -17.12 -13.87
N LEU A 8 8.56 -18.13 -14.21
CA LEU A 8 8.79 -19.51 -13.76
C LEU A 8 10.03 -20.16 -14.38
N LYS A 9 10.46 -19.71 -15.57
CA LYS A 9 11.63 -20.24 -16.29
C LYS A 9 12.95 -19.65 -15.80
N ASP A 10 12.93 -18.40 -15.37
CA ASP A 10 14.11 -17.64 -14.93
C ASP A 10 14.34 -17.72 -13.41
N CYS A 11 13.43 -18.37 -12.67
CA CYS A 11 13.65 -18.69 -11.26
C CYS A 11 14.67 -19.84 -11.17
N PRO A 12 15.81 -19.67 -10.48
CA PRO A 12 16.76 -20.76 -10.26
C PRO A 12 16.00 -21.92 -9.62
N LYS A 13 16.26 -23.15 -10.09
CA LYS A 13 15.54 -24.39 -9.81
C LYS A 13 15.38 -24.73 -8.30
N THR A 14 14.65 -23.93 -7.52
CA THR A 14 13.74 -24.50 -6.54
C THR A 14 12.55 -24.91 -7.38
N SER A 15 12.53 -26.17 -7.79
CA SER A 15 11.35 -26.69 -8.45
C SER A 15 10.18 -26.47 -7.50
N LEU A 16 9.05 -25.94 -7.97
CA LEU A 16 7.86 -25.74 -7.11
C LEU A 16 7.47 -27.04 -6.37
N SER A 17 7.87 -28.20 -6.91
CA SER A 17 7.81 -29.53 -6.32
C SER A 17 8.66 -29.77 -5.06
N GLU A 18 9.61 -28.90 -4.72
CA GLU A 18 10.44 -29.00 -3.50
C GLU A 18 9.81 -28.29 -2.29
N LEU A 19 8.75 -27.51 -2.49
CA LEU A 19 8.03 -26.87 -1.40
C LEU A 19 7.21 -27.91 -0.63
N LYS A 20 7.83 -28.48 0.41
CA LYS A 20 7.14 -29.35 1.38
C LYS A 20 6.05 -28.53 2.09
N ASN A 21 4.85 -29.11 2.22
CA ASN A 21 3.65 -28.49 2.82
C ASN A 21 2.97 -27.40 1.98
N VAL A 22 3.11 -27.42 0.65
CA VAL A 22 2.31 -26.58 -0.27
C VAL A 22 1.31 -27.44 -1.01
N GLU A 23 0.02 -27.13 -0.84
CA GLU A 23 -1.05 -27.70 -1.65
C GLU A 23 -1.33 -26.77 -2.84
N PHE A 24 -1.16 -27.28 -4.05
CA PHE A 24 -1.49 -26.53 -5.27
C PHE A 24 -2.98 -26.68 -5.58
N LYS A 25 -3.74 -25.59 -5.45
CA LYS A 25 -5.13 -25.52 -5.91
C LYS A 25 -5.17 -24.95 -7.33
N GLU A 26 -5.52 -25.78 -8.31
CA GLU A 26 -5.81 -25.31 -9.66
C GLU A 26 -7.25 -24.80 -9.74
N THR A 27 -7.42 -23.52 -10.07
CA THR A 27 -8.74 -22.91 -10.29
C THR A 27 -8.84 -22.43 -11.73
N LYS A 28 -9.87 -22.88 -12.46
CA LYS A 28 -10.14 -22.46 -13.83
C LYS A 28 -10.83 -21.09 -13.82
N ILE A 29 -10.08 -20.04 -14.15
CA ILE A 29 -10.56 -18.65 -14.08
C ILE A 29 -11.11 -18.24 -15.45
N SER A 30 -12.44 -18.21 -15.57
CA SER A 30 -13.14 -17.88 -16.81
C SER A 30 -13.45 -16.38 -16.95
N LYS A 31 -13.69 -15.68 -15.84
CA LYS A 31 -13.98 -14.24 -15.79
C LYS A 31 -13.06 -13.54 -14.79
N ARG A 32 -12.43 -12.45 -15.22
CA ARG A 32 -11.63 -11.58 -14.35
C ARG A 32 -11.54 -10.17 -14.94
N PRO A 33 -11.42 -9.14 -14.09
CA PRO A 33 -11.10 -7.80 -14.58
C PRO A 33 -9.68 -7.80 -15.16
N PHE A 34 -9.49 -7.19 -16.32
CA PHE A 34 -8.17 -7.00 -16.93
C PHE A 34 -7.67 -5.59 -16.67
N GLN A 35 -6.40 -5.47 -16.33
CA GLN A 35 -5.73 -4.18 -16.24
C GLN A 35 -5.42 -3.68 -17.64
N THR A 36 -5.63 -2.39 -17.88
CA THR A 36 -5.33 -1.70 -19.14
C THR A 36 -4.18 -0.70 -19.04
N ASP A 37 -3.75 -0.35 -17.82
CA ASP A 37 -2.61 0.54 -17.56
C ASP A 37 -1.35 -0.23 -17.10
N ALA A 38 -0.24 0.48 -16.85
CA ALA A 38 1.01 -0.11 -16.36
C ALA A 38 1.23 0.04 -14.84
N ASN A 39 0.39 0.79 -14.14
CA ASN A 39 0.62 1.26 -12.76
C ASN A 39 -0.18 0.49 -11.69
N ASN A 40 -1.18 -0.29 -12.09
CA ASN A 40 -2.13 -0.96 -11.19
C ASN A 40 -1.89 -2.47 -11.04
N CYS A 41 -0.82 -3.03 -11.58
CA CYS A 41 -0.63 -4.49 -11.64
C CYS A 41 -0.63 -5.14 -10.26
N GLY A 42 0.03 -4.50 -9.28
CA GLY A 42 0.00 -4.96 -7.90
C GLY A 42 -1.41 -5.01 -7.30
N ILE A 43 -2.30 -4.08 -7.70
CA ILE A 43 -3.67 -4.01 -7.19
C ILE A 43 -4.54 -5.12 -7.74
N TYR A 44 -4.40 -5.45 -9.03
CA TYR A 44 -5.09 -6.59 -9.63
C TYR A 44 -4.59 -7.91 -9.05
N VAL A 45 -3.28 -8.06 -8.83
CA VAL A 45 -2.72 -9.25 -8.17
C VAL A 45 -3.27 -9.41 -6.76
N LEU A 46 -3.30 -8.34 -5.96
CA LEU A 46 -3.86 -8.38 -4.61
C LEU A 46 -5.37 -8.71 -4.60
N HIS A 47 -6.13 -8.17 -5.57
CA HIS A 47 -7.53 -8.53 -5.76
C HIS A 47 -7.71 -10.04 -6.00
N TYR A 48 -6.93 -10.61 -6.93
CA TYR A 48 -7.01 -12.03 -7.23
C TYR A 48 -6.62 -12.90 -6.04
N LEU A 49 -5.55 -12.54 -5.32
CA LEU A 49 -5.13 -13.26 -4.12
C LEU A 49 -6.20 -13.22 -3.03
N LYS A 50 -6.85 -12.07 -2.84
CA LYS A 50 -7.98 -11.93 -1.90
C LYS A 50 -9.15 -12.82 -2.29
N CYS A 51 -9.56 -12.80 -3.56
CA CYS A 51 -10.63 -13.67 -4.05
C CYS A 51 -10.30 -15.16 -3.89
N ILE A 52 -9.07 -15.58 -4.18
CA ILE A 52 -8.62 -16.97 -3.97
C ILE A 52 -8.69 -17.35 -2.48
N ALA A 53 -8.18 -16.49 -1.60
CA ALA A 53 -8.17 -16.74 -0.17
C ALA A 53 -9.57 -16.80 0.44
N GLU A 54 -10.53 -16.06 -0.13
CA GLU A 54 -11.92 -16.02 0.31
C GLU A 54 -12.85 -16.99 -0.46
N ASP A 55 -12.31 -17.81 -1.38
CA ASP A 55 -13.05 -18.69 -2.29
C ASP A 55 -14.19 -17.97 -3.07
N LYS A 56 -13.89 -16.76 -3.55
CA LYS A 56 -14.81 -15.90 -4.31
C LYS A 56 -14.43 -15.78 -5.79
N ASP A 57 -15.44 -15.53 -6.63
CA ASP A 57 -15.21 -15.16 -8.04
C ASP A 57 -14.46 -13.81 -8.14
N PHE A 58 -13.70 -13.65 -9.21
CA PHE A 58 -12.90 -12.44 -9.42
C PHE A 58 -13.74 -11.24 -9.88
N GLY A 59 -14.94 -11.49 -10.37
CA GLY A 59 -15.81 -10.51 -11.00
C GLY A 59 -15.32 -10.10 -12.39
N THR A 60 -15.98 -9.10 -12.95
CA THR A 60 -15.62 -8.51 -14.26
C THR A 60 -15.13 -7.07 -14.15
N LEU A 61 -15.44 -6.40 -13.03
CA LEU A 61 -15.09 -5.01 -12.78
C LEU A 61 -14.25 -4.92 -11.51
N LEU A 62 -13.18 -4.14 -11.58
CA LEU A 62 -12.36 -3.75 -10.44
C LEU A 62 -12.14 -2.25 -10.54
N GLU A 63 -12.42 -1.54 -9.46
CA GLU A 63 -12.09 -0.12 -9.30
C GLU A 63 -10.74 0.01 -8.58
N PRO A 64 -9.61 0.13 -9.31
CA PRO A 64 -8.29 -0.04 -8.70
C PRO A 64 -7.97 1.10 -7.72
N ALA A 65 -8.56 2.28 -7.93
CA ALA A 65 -8.41 3.42 -7.04
C ALA A 65 -9.06 3.18 -5.67
N LEU A 66 -10.24 2.54 -5.64
CA LEU A 66 -10.91 2.20 -4.40
C LEU A 66 -10.12 1.15 -3.62
N LEU A 67 -9.69 0.06 -4.29
CA LEU A 67 -8.91 -0.98 -3.64
C LEU A 67 -7.55 -0.46 -3.12
N ARG A 68 -6.90 0.46 -3.84
CA ARG A 68 -5.70 1.16 -3.33
C ARG A 68 -5.95 1.88 -2.01
N ASN A 69 -7.06 2.60 -1.93
CA ASN A 69 -7.40 3.36 -0.74
C ASN A 69 -7.71 2.42 0.42
N GLU A 70 -8.47 1.34 0.18
CA GLU A 70 -8.76 0.33 1.21
C GLU A 70 -7.48 -0.34 1.75
N ILE A 71 -6.55 -0.69 0.86
CA ILE A 71 -5.25 -1.25 1.27
C ILE A 71 -4.45 -0.22 2.08
N ALA A 72 -4.37 1.03 1.61
CA ALA A 72 -3.65 2.08 2.31
C ALA A 72 -4.25 2.34 3.71
N GLU A 73 -5.57 2.40 3.83
CA GLU A 73 -6.26 2.56 5.11
C GLU A 73 -6.04 1.36 6.04
N THR A 74 -6.12 0.15 5.50
CA THR A 74 -5.85 -1.07 6.27
C THR A 74 -4.43 -1.03 6.82
N LEU A 75 -3.42 -0.80 5.98
CA LEU A 75 -2.02 -0.71 6.40
C LEU A 75 -1.79 0.42 7.41
N LEU A 76 -2.48 1.55 7.27
CA LEU A 76 -2.40 2.65 8.23
C LEU A 76 -2.89 2.25 9.62
N ARG A 77 -3.99 1.50 9.68
CA ARG A 77 -4.66 1.09 10.92
C ARG A 77 -4.01 -0.13 11.57
N THR A 78 -3.52 -1.07 10.77
CA THR A 78 -3.06 -2.38 11.27
C THR A 78 -1.56 -2.49 11.39
N SER A 79 -0.77 -1.66 10.69
CA SER A 79 0.68 -1.79 10.82
C SER A 79 1.15 -1.33 12.20
N LEU A 80 2.19 -2.01 12.70
CA LEU A 80 2.90 -1.59 13.90
C LEU A 80 3.35 -0.12 13.80
N VAL A 81 3.47 0.54 14.95
CA VAL A 81 3.87 1.95 15.01
C VAL A 81 5.30 2.09 14.51
N MET A 82 5.45 2.64 13.30
CA MET A 82 6.73 2.93 12.65
C MET A 82 7.37 4.19 13.24
N LYS A 83 7.77 4.13 14.53
CA LYS A 83 8.30 5.29 15.27
C LYS A 83 9.64 5.78 14.73
N GLU A 84 10.46 4.85 14.24
CA GLU A 84 11.87 5.12 13.92
C GLU A 84 12.16 5.31 12.42
N VAL A 85 11.13 5.25 11.56
CA VAL A 85 11.31 5.39 10.10
C VAL A 85 10.40 6.47 9.54
N CYS A 86 10.93 7.21 8.58
CA CYS A 86 10.14 8.20 7.86
C CYS A 86 9.08 7.53 6.99
N LEU A 87 7.84 8.01 7.09
CA LEU A 87 6.69 7.52 6.35
C LEU A 87 6.87 7.51 4.82
N PHE A 88 7.67 8.42 4.27
CA PHE A 88 7.77 8.62 2.83
C PHE A 88 8.99 8.00 2.19
N CYS A 89 10.14 8.02 2.88
CA CYS A 89 11.39 7.49 2.33
C CYS A 89 11.86 6.21 3.01
N PHE A 90 11.13 5.75 4.03
CA PHE A 90 11.44 4.55 4.83
C PHE A 90 12.82 4.54 5.47
N SER A 91 13.50 5.68 5.51
CA SER A 91 14.82 5.83 6.11
C SER A 91 14.69 6.12 7.60
N ASN A 92 15.54 5.47 8.40
CA ASN A 92 15.74 5.72 9.82
C ASN A 92 16.85 6.75 10.11
N ARG A 93 17.33 7.47 9.09
CA ARG A 93 18.36 8.51 9.28
C ARG A 93 17.86 9.51 10.33
N LYS A 94 18.69 9.75 11.36
CA LYS A 94 18.49 10.68 12.49
C LYS A 94 18.45 12.16 12.07
N LYS A 95 17.59 12.50 11.12
CA LYS A 95 17.22 13.88 10.82
C LYS A 95 15.94 14.14 11.61
N GLY A 96 15.84 15.30 12.28
CA GLY A 96 14.66 15.65 13.07
C GLY A 96 13.37 15.26 12.34
N LEU A 97 12.55 14.45 12.99
CA LEU A 97 11.31 13.93 12.43
C LEU A 97 10.12 14.73 12.96
N VAL A 98 9.10 14.86 12.12
CA VAL A 98 7.82 15.48 12.49
C VAL A 98 6.79 14.38 12.64
N MET A 99 6.09 14.35 13.77
CA MET A 99 5.07 13.36 14.06
C MET A 99 3.70 13.83 13.58
N CYS A 100 2.98 12.97 12.88
CA CYS A 100 1.58 13.21 12.54
C CYS A 100 0.73 13.21 13.83
N ASN A 101 -0.06 14.26 14.04
CA ASN A 101 -0.92 14.40 15.23
C ASN A 101 -2.02 13.34 15.29
N LEU A 102 -2.43 12.76 14.15
CA LEU A 102 -3.48 11.73 14.10
C LEU A 102 -2.94 10.31 14.22
N CYS A 103 -2.08 9.86 13.31
CA CYS A 103 -1.60 8.47 13.29
C CYS A 103 -0.26 8.25 13.99
N ARG A 104 0.35 9.29 14.56
CA ARG A 104 1.62 9.23 15.32
C ARG A 104 2.81 8.67 14.52
N ARG A 105 2.69 8.60 13.19
CA ARG A 105 3.81 8.25 12.29
C ARG A 105 4.70 9.45 12.06
N TRP A 106 5.97 9.17 11.85
CA TRP A 106 7.00 10.19 11.72
C TRP A 106 7.41 10.40 10.27
N ALA A 107 7.74 11.64 9.90
CA ALA A 107 8.20 11.99 8.56
C ALA A 107 9.33 13.02 8.62
N HIS A 108 10.27 12.94 7.69
CA HIS A 108 11.28 13.99 7.53
C HIS A 108 10.62 15.28 6.98
N PRO A 109 10.93 16.46 7.52
CA PRO A 109 10.48 17.75 6.96
C PRO A 109 10.68 17.88 5.46
N GLN A 110 11.84 17.42 4.94
CA GLN A 110 12.13 17.49 3.51
C GLN A 110 11.22 16.57 2.69
N CYS A 111 10.81 15.43 3.25
CA CYS A 111 9.86 14.53 2.61
C CYS A 111 8.45 15.14 2.62
N ILE A 112 8.05 15.82 3.70
CA ILE A 112 6.78 16.55 3.76
C ILE A 112 6.76 17.66 2.70
N GLY A 113 7.83 18.46 2.63
CA GLY A 113 7.94 19.58 1.68
C GLY A 113 7.86 19.18 0.21
N ARG A 114 8.30 17.98 -0.15
CA ARG A 114 8.18 17.46 -1.53
C ARG A 114 6.75 17.08 -1.91
N ILE A 115 5.86 16.89 -0.95
CA ILE A 115 4.54 16.27 -1.16
C ILE A 115 3.40 17.25 -0.85
N SER A 116 3.56 18.10 0.17
CA SER A 116 2.49 18.99 0.60
C SER A 116 2.96 20.39 0.91
N GLU A 117 3.79 20.56 1.94
CA GLU A 117 4.07 21.88 2.50
C GLU A 117 5.51 21.98 2.96
N GLN A 118 6.21 22.97 2.41
CA GLN A 118 7.60 23.21 2.71
C GLN A 118 7.70 24.15 3.92
N ARG A 119 8.24 23.62 5.02
CA ARG A 119 8.58 24.38 6.22
C ARG A 119 9.98 24.02 6.70
N SER A 120 10.66 24.98 7.32
CA SER A 120 11.92 24.77 8.02
C SER A 120 11.75 23.88 9.25
N ILE A 121 12.86 23.36 9.77
CA ILE A 121 12.86 22.54 10.99
C ILE A 121 12.41 23.38 12.19
N GLN A 122 12.78 24.66 12.23
CA GLN A 122 12.42 25.60 13.30
C GLN A 122 10.90 25.83 13.33
N GLU A 123 10.26 25.96 12.17
CA GLU A 123 8.80 26.07 12.09
C GLU A 123 8.11 24.79 12.56
N TRP A 124 8.63 23.61 12.20
CA TRP A 124 8.09 22.34 12.72
C TRP A 124 8.30 22.13 14.22
N ALA A 125 9.28 22.80 14.82
CA ALA A 125 9.54 22.75 16.25
C ALA A 125 8.57 23.64 17.07
N ASN A 126 7.79 24.50 16.42
CA ASN A 126 6.80 25.33 17.10
C ASN A 126 5.64 24.47 17.63
N PRO A 127 5.31 24.51 18.94
CA PRO A 127 4.25 23.68 19.52
C PRO A 127 2.83 23.98 18.98
N ASN A 128 2.62 25.16 18.41
CA ASN A 128 1.34 25.53 17.79
C ASN A 128 1.19 24.98 16.36
N VAL A 129 2.25 24.39 15.80
CA VAL A 129 2.22 23.78 14.48
C VAL A 129 1.76 22.33 14.60
N THR A 130 0.71 21.99 13.87
CA THR A 130 0.22 20.62 13.73
C THR A 130 0.58 20.06 12.36
N TYR A 131 0.84 18.75 12.31
CA TYR A 131 1.07 18.01 11.09
C TYR A 131 0.04 16.88 10.97
N THR A 132 -0.70 16.87 9.88
CA THR A 132 -1.52 15.72 9.48
C THR A 132 -0.95 15.13 8.21
N CYS A 133 -0.48 13.88 8.26
CA CYS A 133 0.11 13.26 7.09
C CYS A 133 -0.91 13.06 5.95
N THR A 134 -0.43 13.01 4.71
CA THR A 134 -1.27 12.87 3.52
C THR A 134 -2.14 11.62 3.53
N LEU A 135 -1.66 10.56 4.18
CA LEU A 135 -2.42 9.34 4.37
C LEU A 135 -3.65 9.57 5.26
N CYS A 136 -3.48 10.27 6.40
CA CYS A 136 -4.61 10.65 7.25
C CYS A 136 -5.53 11.66 6.56
N GLN A 137 -4.99 12.65 5.85
CA GLN A 137 -5.80 13.63 5.11
C GLN A 137 -6.72 12.94 4.07
N LYS A 138 -6.20 11.92 3.37
CA LYS A 138 -6.98 11.14 2.39
C LYS A 138 -8.05 10.27 3.04
N SER A 139 -7.72 9.58 4.14
CA SER A 139 -8.70 8.73 4.84
C SER A 139 -9.86 9.54 5.42
N THR A 140 -9.61 10.75 5.95
CA THR A 140 -10.69 11.59 6.49
C THR A 140 -11.64 12.06 5.38
N ARG A 141 -11.11 12.39 4.19
CA ARG A 141 -11.94 12.77 3.03
C ARG A 141 -12.79 11.62 2.53
N TYR A 142 -12.25 10.41 2.51
CA TYR A 142 -13.00 9.23 2.07
C TYR A 142 -14.14 8.87 3.05
N TRP A 143 -13.91 9.01 4.36
CA TRP A 143 -14.96 8.86 5.37
C TRP A 143 -16.10 9.86 5.21
N MET A 144 -15.79 11.12 4.85
CA MET A 144 -16.81 12.13 4.56
C MET A 144 -17.61 11.82 3.28
N ILE A 145 -17.04 11.09 2.32
CA ILE A 145 -17.74 10.72 1.07
C ILE A 145 -18.59 9.46 1.24
N LYS A 146 -18.17 8.50 2.08
CA LYS A 146 -18.91 7.24 2.32
C LYS A 146 -20.12 7.38 3.26
N ASN A 147 -20.23 8.49 4.00
CA ASN A 147 -21.30 8.72 4.98
C ASN A 147 -22.19 9.92 4.62
N VAL A 148 -22.30 10.24 3.33
CA VAL A 148 -23.27 11.20 2.78
C VAL A 148 -24.26 10.43 1.90
#